data_AF-A0A2T4CA92-F1
#
_entry.id   AF-A0A2T4CA92-F1
#
_cell.length_a   1.000
_cell.length_b   1.000
_cell.length_c   1.000
_cell.angle_alpha   90.00
_cell.angle_beta   90.00
_cell.angle_gamma   90.00
#
_symmetry.space_group_name_H-M   'P 1'
#
loop_
_entity.id
_entity.type
_entity.pdbx_description
1 polymer ?
#
loop_
_entity_poly.entity_id
_entity_poly.type
_entity_poly.pdbx_seq_one_letter_code
_entity_poly.pdbx_strand_id
1 'polypeptide(L)'
;MSPPNADDASSPITKSLAIDIVASTRPMHTRINKLITSRVPLALPPRSSDASAYISGMLHFLPVYMAFEKLWLDVTSTPPSGEEKANDTPLDAESADGLPRGTDSKDGHIEVSERVRTILVALYMPQLFRSDRLRGDIRSMTGWSDEVLDRQIHTIKGTGQLSAFLSHIKQAVHAKPHVLIAYSYNLLMALFAGGRYIRASLEKAGSDFWETVPEPIKPTMQPFLAL
;
A
#
# COMPACT_ATOMS: atom_id res chain seq x y z
N MET A 1 44.66 -1.36 -47.58
CA MET A 1 44.07 -0.40 -46.61
C MET A 1 42.57 -0.59 -46.65
N SER A 2 42.04 -1.37 -45.71
CA SER A 2 40.59 -1.52 -45.54
C SER A 2 40.05 -0.34 -44.74
N PRO A 3 38.84 0.18 -45.03
CA PRO A 3 38.26 1.26 -44.24
C PRO A 3 37.84 0.73 -42.85
N PRO A 4 37.84 1.57 -41.81
CA PRO A 4 37.33 1.20 -40.50
C PRO A 4 35.82 1.06 -40.53
N ASN A 5 35.31 -0.03 -39.94
CA ASN A 5 33.89 -0.27 -39.70
C ASN A 5 33.28 0.89 -38.91
N ALA A 6 32.27 1.54 -39.49
CA ALA A 6 31.49 2.62 -38.87
C ALA A 6 30.24 2.08 -38.16
N ASP A 7 30.35 0.92 -37.50
CA ASP A 7 29.28 0.31 -36.72
C ASP A 7 29.67 0.26 -35.23
N ASP A 8 30.02 1.41 -34.66
CA ASP A 8 29.83 1.64 -33.22
C ASP A 8 28.48 2.33 -33.05
N ALA A 9 27.43 1.59 -33.41
CA ALA A 9 26.05 2.00 -33.18
C ALA A 9 25.82 1.99 -31.67
N SER A 10 25.93 3.18 -31.07
CA SER A 10 25.55 3.46 -29.69
C SER A 10 24.21 2.79 -29.40
N SER A 11 24.24 1.70 -28.62
CA SER A 11 23.03 1.06 -28.12
C SER A 11 22.21 2.14 -27.41
N PRO A 12 20.92 2.32 -27.74
CA PRO A 12 20.12 3.35 -27.10
C PRO A 12 20.12 3.10 -25.60
N ILE A 13 20.61 4.07 -24.82
CA ILE A 13 20.61 4.05 -23.37
C ILE A 13 19.16 3.82 -22.95
N THR A 14 18.84 2.60 -22.55
CA THR A 14 17.51 2.21 -22.12
C THR A 14 17.25 2.98 -20.84
N LYS A 15 16.36 3.98 -20.90
CA LYS A 15 15.99 4.76 -19.73
C LYS A 15 15.44 3.80 -18.67
N SER A 16 15.94 3.93 -17.45
CA SER A 16 15.51 3.07 -16.34
C SER A 16 14.03 3.32 -16.01
N LEU A 17 13.27 2.25 -15.80
CA LEU A 17 11.87 2.32 -15.36
C LEU A 17 11.69 3.20 -14.11
N ALA A 18 12.67 3.20 -13.19
CA ALA A 18 12.62 4.05 -12.02
C ALA A 18 12.65 5.54 -12.38
N ILE A 19 13.44 5.93 -13.39
CA ILE A 19 13.52 7.31 -13.88
C ILE A 19 12.17 7.71 -14.49
N ASP A 20 11.56 6.81 -15.26
CA ASP A 20 10.26 7.07 -15.89
C ASP A 20 9.15 7.22 -14.84
N ILE A 21 9.11 6.36 -13.82
CA ILE A 21 8.15 6.49 -12.69
C ILE A 21 8.33 7.85 -12.00
N VAL A 22 9.56 8.26 -11.69
CA VAL A 22 9.83 9.57 -11.08
C VAL A 22 9.36 10.70 -11.97
N ALA A 23 9.72 10.66 -13.26
CA ALA A 23 9.36 11.70 -14.20
C ALA A 23 7.83 11.84 -14.33
N SER A 24 7.12 10.72 -14.46
CA SER A 24 5.67 10.69 -14.61
C SER A 24 4.92 11.10 -13.33
N THR A 25 5.49 10.88 -12.15
CA THR A 25 4.81 11.17 -10.87
C THR A 25 5.19 12.51 -10.26
N ARG A 26 6.28 13.15 -10.72
CA ARG A 26 6.81 14.42 -10.17
C ARG A 26 5.79 15.55 -10.03
N PRO A 27 4.89 15.83 -11.00
CA PRO A 27 3.91 16.91 -10.86
C PRO A 27 2.93 16.67 -9.70
N MET A 28 2.43 15.43 -9.58
CA MET A 28 1.53 15.03 -8.50
C MET A 28 2.24 15.02 -7.15
N HIS A 29 3.46 14.47 -7.08
CA HIS A 29 4.28 14.50 -5.86
C HIS A 29 4.55 15.91 -5.37
N THR A 30 4.85 16.85 -6.27
CA THR A 30 5.08 18.25 -5.89
C THR A 30 3.84 18.85 -5.25
N ARG A 31 2.66 18.60 -5.82
CA ARG A 31 1.38 19.07 -5.27
C ARG A 31 1.08 18.42 -3.91
N ILE A 32 1.27 17.11 -3.80
CA ILE A 32 1.04 16.36 -2.55
C ILE A 32 2.01 16.83 -1.46
N ASN A 33 3.30 16.97 -1.76
CA ASN A 33 4.30 17.47 -0.80
C ASN A 33 3.93 18.86 -0.28
N LYS A 34 3.46 19.76 -1.15
CA LYS A 34 2.98 21.09 -0.71
C LYS A 34 1.79 20.97 0.26
N LEU A 35 0.87 20.04 0.01
CA LEU A 35 -0.27 19.78 0.90
C LEU A 35 0.21 19.20 2.23
N ILE A 36 1.05 18.16 2.21
CA ILE A 36 1.59 17.53 3.42
C ILE A 36 2.36 18.55 4.26
N THR A 37 3.28 19.31 3.68
CA THR A 37 4.09 20.32 4.39
C THR A 37 3.23 21.41 5.02
N SER A 38 2.08 21.76 4.43
CA SER A 38 1.15 22.73 5.02
C SER A 38 0.20 22.13 6.06
N ARG A 39 0.00 20.81 6.07
CA ARG A 39 -0.91 20.11 7.00
C ARG A 39 -0.20 19.53 8.22
N VAL A 40 1.02 19.03 8.09
CA VAL A 40 1.80 18.47 9.21
C VAL A 40 1.87 19.43 10.42
N PRO A 41 2.14 20.73 10.26
CA PRO A 41 2.15 21.66 11.38
C PRO A 41 0.81 21.80 12.12
N LEU A 42 -0.32 21.47 11.48
CA LEU A 42 -1.65 21.54 12.12
C LEU A 42 -1.86 20.40 13.12
N ALA A 43 -1.11 19.31 13.00
CA ALA A 43 -1.18 18.15 13.89
C ALA A 43 -0.07 18.15 14.95
N LEU A 44 0.63 19.29 15.12
CA LEU A 44 1.77 19.43 16.03
C LEU A 44 1.70 20.75 16.80
N PRO A 45 2.46 20.89 17.91
CA PRO A 45 2.56 22.14 18.63
C PRO A 45 3.11 23.29 17.76
N PRO A 46 2.66 24.53 17.98
CA PRO A 46 1.67 24.97 18.98
C PRO A 46 0.21 24.86 18.50
N ARG A 47 -0.06 24.28 17.33
CA ARG A 47 -1.40 24.28 16.72
C ARG A 47 -2.30 23.14 17.22
N SER A 48 -1.69 22.10 17.76
CA SER A 48 -2.36 21.01 18.45
C SER A 48 -1.67 20.78 19.79
N SER A 49 -2.48 20.52 20.81
CA SER A 49 -2.03 20.23 22.18
C SER A 49 -1.70 18.76 22.40
N ASP A 50 -2.13 17.86 21.51
CA ASP A 50 -1.92 16.43 21.65
C ASP A 50 -1.76 15.71 20.29
N ALA A 51 -1.42 14.42 20.34
CA ALA A 51 -1.15 13.63 19.15
C ALA A 51 -2.41 13.12 18.41
N SER A 52 -3.64 13.46 18.85
CA SER A 52 -4.89 12.88 18.32
C SER A 52 -5.07 13.07 16.81
N ALA A 53 -4.77 14.27 16.30
CA ALA A 53 -4.86 14.59 14.87
C ALA A 53 -3.82 13.80 14.04
N TYR A 54 -2.60 13.63 14.58
CA TYR A 54 -1.56 12.85 13.94
C TYR A 54 -1.93 11.36 13.89
N ILE A 55 -2.42 10.81 15.01
CA ILE A 55 -2.92 9.42 15.09
C ILE A 55 -4.07 9.19 14.11
N SER A 56 -5.02 10.12 14.02
CA SER A 56 -6.11 10.05 13.04
C SER A 56 -5.58 9.98 11.61
N GLY A 57 -4.53 10.74 11.28
CA GLY A 57 -3.84 10.64 10.00
C GLY A 57 -3.22 9.25 9.76
N MET A 58 -2.48 8.73 10.75
CA MET A 58 -1.87 7.39 10.67
C MET A 58 -2.89 6.29 10.44
N LEU A 59 -4.05 6.38 11.10
CA LEU A 59 -5.16 5.44 10.91
C LEU A 59 -5.61 5.37 9.44
N HIS A 60 -5.56 6.47 8.67
CA HIS A 60 -5.94 6.44 7.26
C HIS A 60 -4.86 5.87 6.34
N PHE A 61 -3.59 6.04 6.69
CA PHE A 61 -2.47 5.47 5.91
C PHE A 61 -2.30 3.97 6.15
N LEU A 62 -2.58 3.49 7.36
CA LEU A 62 -2.41 2.07 7.71
C LEU A 62 -3.18 1.13 6.75
N PRO A 63 -4.48 1.32 6.46
CA PRO A 63 -5.21 0.53 5.47
C PRO A 63 -4.60 0.51 4.07
N VAL A 64 -3.94 1.60 3.65
CA VAL A 64 -3.29 1.69 2.34
C VAL A 64 -2.10 0.74 2.28
N TYR A 65 -1.24 0.77 3.30
CA TYR A 65 -0.14 -0.18 3.41
C TYR A 65 -0.64 -1.62 3.54
N MET A 66 -1.66 -1.87 4.36
CA MET A 66 -2.23 -3.22 4.51
C MET A 66 -2.75 -3.77 3.17
N ALA A 67 -3.45 -2.95 2.39
CA ALA A 67 -3.98 -3.38 1.09
C ALA A 67 -2.86 -3.65 0.09
N PHE A 68 -1.88 -2.75 -0.01
CA PHE A 68 -0.73 -2.90 -0.89
C PHE A 68 0.11 -4.14 -0.53
N GLU A 69 0.44 -4.33 0.74
CA GLU A 69 1.28 -5.44 1.22
C GLU A 69 0.58 -6.78 1.05
N LYS A 70 -0.72 -6.84 1.36
CA LYS A 70 -1.53 -8.05 1.11
C LYS A 70 -1.55 -8.42 -0.37
N LEU A 71 -1.83 -7.46 -1.26
CA LEU A 71 -1.88 -7.73 -2.70
C LEU A 71 -0.54 -8.23 -3.25
N TRP A 72 0.59 -7.70 -2.73
CA TRP A 72 1.91 -8.21 -3.11
C TRP A 72 2.11 -9.64 -2.62
N LEU A 73 1.77 -9.92 -1.36
CA LEU A 73 1.87 -11.25 -0.77
C LEU A 73 1.01 -12.28 -1.52
N ASP A 74 -0.23 -11.92 -1.88
CA ASP A 74 -1.15 -12.78 -2.63
C ASP A 74 -0.53 -13.16 -3.98
N VAL A 75 0.09 -12.21 -4.68
CA VAL A 75 0.81 -12.47 -5.93
C VAL A 75 2.01 -13.39 -5.70
N THR A 76 2.85 -13.15 -4.69
CA THR A 76 4.10 -13.91 -4.51
C THR A 76 3.90 -15.29 -3.89
N SER A 77 2.83 -15.50 -3.13
CA SER A 77 2.54 -16.78 -2.45
C SER A 77 1.80 -17.78 -3.34
N THR A 78 1.22 -17.32 -4.45
CA THR A 78 0.53 -18.20 -5.40
C THR A 78 1.57 -19.05 -6.16
N PRO A 79 1.49 -20.39 -6.15
CA PRO A 79 2.37 -21.22 -6.96
C PRO A 79 2.12 -20.95 -8.45
N PRO A 80 3.14 -21.06 -9.33
CA PRO A 80 2.91 -21.00 -10.76
C PRO A 80 1.91 -22.09 -11.14
N SER A 81 0.92 -21.75 -11.97
CA SER A 81 -0.20 -22.62 -12.40
C SER A 81 0.22 -23.84 -13.24
N GLY A 82 1.43 -24.35 -13.07
CA GLY A 82 2.02 -25.48 -13.81
C GLY A 82 2.21 -26.76 -13.00
N GLU A 83 1.82 -26.80 -11.72
CA GLU A 83 1.69 -28.05 -10.97
C GLU A 83 0.21 -28.43 -10.85
N GLU A 84 -0.47 -28.61 -11.98
CA GLU A 84 -1.54 -29.59 -12.01
C GLU A 84 -0.88 -30.94 -11.72
N LYS A 85 -0.97 -31.41 -10.47
CA LYS A 85 -0.82 -32.84 -10.22
C LYS A 85 -1.85 -33.52 -11.12
N ALA A 86 -1.36 -34.18 -12.17
CA ALA A 86 -2.12 -35.14 -12.93
C ALA A 86 -2.64 -36.19 -11.94
N ASN A 87 -3.85 -35.96 -11.42
CA ASN A 87 -4.60 -36.99 -10.74
C ASN A 87 -5.08 -37.93 -11.84
N ASP A 88 -4.23 -38.90 -12.19
CA ASP A 88 -4.66 -40.14 -12.82
C ASP A 88 -5.74 -40.76 -11.92
N THR A 89 -7.00 -40.52 -12.25
CA THR A 89 -8.11 -41.29 -11.71
C THR A 89 -8.84 -41.90 -12.91
N PRO A 90 -8.87 -43.24 -13.04
CA PRO A 90 -9.56 -43.90 -14.13
C PRO A 90 -11.06 -43.63 -14.09
N LEU A 91 -11.61 -43.43 -15.29
CA LEU A 91 -13.02 -43.33 -15.63
C LEU A 91 -13.84 -44.43 -14.96
N ASP A 92 -14.98 -44.07 -14.34
CA ASP A 92 -16.19 -44.89 -14.36
C ASP A 92 -17.47 -44.07 -14.01
N ALA A 93 -18.43 -44.19 -14.92
CA ALA A 93 -19.91 -44.18 -14.81
C ALA A 93 -20.69 -43.01 -14.15
N GLU A 94 -21.43 -42.30 -15.03
CA GLU A 94 -22.81 -41.79 -14.96
C GLU A 94 -23.52 -41.57 -13.61
N SER A 95 -23.95 -40.32 -13.35
CA SER A 95 -25.36 -40.00 -13.06
C SER A 95 -25.63 -38.50 -13.12
N ALA A 96 -26.76 -38.17 -13.73
CA ALA A 96 -27.32 -36.83 -13.88
C ALA A 96 -27.82 -36.27 -12.53
N ASP A 97 -27.47 -35.01 -12.23
CA ASP A 97 -28.46 -34.02 -11.85
C ASP A 97 -27.89 -32.60 -12.05
N GLY A 98 -28.63 -31.80 -12.82
CA GLY A 98 -28.23 -30.45 -13.19
C GLY A 98 -28.65 -29.45 -12.13
N LEU A 99 -27.70 -29.01 -11.31
CA LEU A 99 -27.85 -27.80 -10.51
C LEU A 99 -26.71 -26.83 -10.84
N PRO A 100 -26.98 -25.57 -11.22
CA PRO A 100 -25.91 -24.60 -11.41
C PRO A 100 -25.36 -24.27 -10.03
N ARG A 101 -24.26 -24.95 -9.69
CA ARG A 101 -23.45 -24.66 -8.52
C ARG A 101 -22.89 -23.26 -8.73
N GLY A 102 -23.52 -22.28 -8.06
CA GLY A 102 -23.01 -20.93 -7.97
C GLY A 102 -21.54 -20.99 -7.57
N THR A 103 -20.69 -20.53 -8.48
CA THR A 103 -19.26 -20.36 -8.23
C THR A 103 -19.10 -19.21 -7.25
N ASP A 104 -19.23 -19.51 -5.96
CA ASP A 104 -18.72 -18.65 -4.89
C ASP A 104 -17.19 -18.76 -4.85
N SER A 105 -16.52 -18.37 -5.94
CA SER A 105 -15.08 -18.07 -5.93
C SER A 105 -14.90 -16.67 -5.36
N LYS A 106 -15.06 -16.55 -4.04
CA LYS A 106 -14.82 -15.32 -3.27
C LYS A 106 -13.46 -15.32 -2.57
N ASP A 107 -12.44 -15.87 -3.22
CA ASP A 107 -11.07 -15.42 -2.99
C ASP A 107 -10.47 -15.09 -4.35
N GLY A 108 -10.32 -13.79 -4.61
CA GLY A 108 -9.91 -13.24 -5.89
C GLY A 108 -8.48 -13.62 -6.21
N HIS A 109 -8.30 -14.76 -6.87
CA HIS A 109 -7.01 -15.17 -7.42
C HIS A 109 -6.54 -14.10 -8.43
N ILE A 110 -5.36 -13.54 -8.18
CA ILE A 110 -4.75 -12.57 -9.09
C ILE A 110 -4.04 -13.37 -10.19
N GLU A 111 -4.60 -13.35 -11.40
CA GLU A 111 -3.92 -13.92 -12.56
C GLU A 111 -2.71 -13.07 -12.93
N VAL A 112 -1.52 -13.66 -12.84
CA VAL A 112 -0.25 -12.99 -13.12
C VAL A 112 0.57 -13.83 -14.08
N SER A 113 0.99 -13.24 -15.20
CA SER A 113 1.91 -13.91 -16.12
C SER A 113 3.23 -14.24 -15.43
N GLU A 114 3.86 -15.34 -15.81
CA GLU A 114 5.10 -15.82 -15.21
C GLU A 114 6.19 -14.74 -15.20
N ARG A 115 6.38 -14.02 -16.32
CA ARG A 115 7.33 -12.91 -16.41
C ARG A 115 7.08 -11.83 -15.35
N VAL A 116 5.83 -11.42 -15.17
CA VAL A 116 5.48 -10.37 -14.18
C VAL A 116 5.66 -10.90 -12.76
N ARG A 117 5.25 -12.15 -12.50
CA ARG A 117 5.45 -12.83 -11.22
C ARG A 117 6.93 -12.87 -10.84
N THR A 118 7.80 -13.32 -11.74
CA THR A 118 9.26 -13.38 -11.51
C THR A 118 9.83 -12.01 -11.15
N ILE A 119 9.41 -10.94 -11.84
CA ILE A 119 9.85 -9.58 -11.52
C ILE A 119 9.34 -9.15 -10.13
N LEU A 120 8.07 -9.39 -9.82
CA LEU A 120 7.48 -9.00 -8.53
C LEU A 120 8.07 -9.77 -7.35
N VAL A 121 8.41 -11.04 -7.52
CA VAL A 121 9.14 -11.85 -6.53
C VAL A 121 10.56 -11.30 -6.35
N ALA A 122 11.27 -10.99 -7.43
CA ALA A 122 12.63 -10.44 -7.35
C ALA A 122 12.69 -9.07 -6.64
N LEU A 123 11.60 -8.29 -6.70
CA LEU A 123 11.49 -6.98 -6.05
C LEU A 123 10.81 -7.05 -4.67
N TYR A 124 10.38 -8.22 -4.22
CA TYR A 124 9.68 -8.38 -2.95
C TYR A 124 10.65 -8.21 -1.77
N MET A 125 10.43 -7.17 -0.97
CA MET A 125 11.25 -6.83 0.19
C MET A 125 10.36 -6.61 1.42
N PRO A 126 9.94 -7.68 2.11
CA PRO A 126 9.01 -7.60 3.24
C PRO A 126 9.56 -6.76 4.39
N GLN A 127 10.88 -6.62 4.53
CA GLN A 127 11.52 -5.75 5.52
C GLN A 127 11.20 -4.26 5.36
N LEU A 128 10.67 -3.85 4.20
CA LEU A 128 10.26 -2.48 3.94
C LEU A 128 8.79 -2.22 4.29
N PHE A 129 8.02 -3.26 4.59
CA PHE A 129 6.60 -3.17 4.94
C PHE A 129 6.42 -2.36 6.22
N ARG A 130 5.30 -1.63 6.26
CA ARG A 130 5.00 -0.61 7.27
C ARG A 130 3.75 -0.90 8.05
N SER A 131 2.86 -1.78 7.60
CA SER A 131 1.60 -2.04 8.32
C SER A 131 1.83 -2.42 9.77
N ASP A 132 2.74 -3.37 10.04
CA ASP A 132 3.00 -3.83 11.41
C ASP A 132 3.64 -2.74 12.28
N ARG A 133 4.54 -1.94 11.71
CA ARG A 133 5.17 -0.81 12.41
C ARG A 133 4.14 0.26 12.75
N LEU A 134 3.30 0.64 11.78
CA LEU A 134 2.22 1.61 11.96
C LEU A 134 1.19 1.13 13.00
N ARG A 135 0.85 -0.17 13.01
CA ARG A 135 0.01 -0.76 14.07
C ARG A 135 0.67 -0.61 15.42
N GLY A 136 1.95 -0.98 15.54
CA GLY A 136 2.73 -0.85 16.76
C GLY A 136 2.76 0.58 17.29
N ASP A 137 3.02 1.54 16.42
CA ASP A 137 3.08 2.97 16.75
C ASP A 137 1.71 3.47 17.25
N ILE A 138 0.62 3.20 16.52
CA ILE A 138 -0.73 3.62 16.92
C ILE A 138 -1.12 3.02 18.27
N ARG A 139 -0.86 1.73 18.51
CA ARG A 139 -1.15 1.11 19.81
C ARG A 139 -0.35 1.74 20.93
N SER A 140 0.93 2.01 20.69
CA SER A 140 1.81 2.63 21.70
C SER A 140 1.32 4.02 22.10
N MET A 141 0.82 4.81 21.14
CA MET A 141 0.32 6.17 21.40
C MET A 141 -1.10 6.23 21.96
N THR A 142 -1.92 5.21 21.73
CA THR A 142 -3.35 5.21 22.13
C THR A 142 -3.66 4.31 23.32
N GLY A 143 -2.78 3.36 23.62
CA GLY A 143 -3.04 2.27 24.56
C GLY A 143 -4.10 1.26 24.09
N TRP A 144 -4.51 1.31 22.82
CA TRP A 144 -5.55 0.43 22.29
C TRP A 144 -5.07 -1.03 22.18
N SER A 145 -5.99 -1.95 22.49
CA SER A 145 -5.82 -3.37 22.16
C SER A 145 -5.93 -3.60 20.64
N ASP A 146 -5.50 -4.78 20.17
CA ASP A 146 -5.63 -5.15 18.77
C ASP A 146 -7.09 -5.15 18.30
N GLU A 147 -8.03 -5.59 19.15
CA GLU A 147 -9.46 -5.61 18.84
C GLU A 147 -10.04 -4.20 18.68
N VAL A 148 -9.59 -3.25 19.50
CA VAL A 148 -9.99 -1.84 19.35
C VAL A 148 -9.44 -1.29 18.05
N LEU A 149 -8.13 -1.46 17.79
CA LEU A 149 -7.50 -0.98 16.56
C LEU A 149 -8.15 -1.58 15.31
N ASP A 150 -8.47 -2.86 15.30
CA ASP A 150 -9.11 -3.54 14.17
C ASP A 150 -10.52 -3.02 13.92
N ARG A 151 -11.31 -2.74 14.97
CA ARG A 151 -12.61 -2.09 14.84
C ARG A 151 -12.47 -0.70 14.21
N GLN A 152 -11.51 0.09 14.67
CA GLN A 152 -11.28 1.44 14.12
C GLN A 152 -10.87 1.40 12.65
N ILE A 153 -9.96 0.49 12.30
CA ILE A 153 -9.55 0.22 10.91
C ILE A 153 -10.74 -0.21 10.05
N HIS A 154 -11.62 -1.08 10.57
CA HIS A 154 -12.79 -1.54 9.86
C HIS A 154 -13.75 -0.38 9.57
N THR A 155 -14.04 0.46 10.57
CA THR A 155 -14.90 1.63 10.44
C THR A 155 -14.40 2.60 9.38
N ILE A 156 -13.12 2.97 9.38
CA ILE A 156 -12.58 3.95 8.43
C ILE A 156 -12.44 3.39 7.01
N LYS A 157 -12.12 2.08 6.86
CA LYS A 157 -11.97 1.43 5.55
C LYS A 157 -13.24 1.50 4.70
N GLY A 158 -14.41 1.52 5.35
CA GLY A 158 -15.71 1.53 4.68
C GLY A 158 -16.19 2.90 4.21
N THR A 159 -15.46 3.98 4.49
CA THR A 159 -15.99 5.35 4.32
C THR A 159 -15.12 6.25 3.44
N GLY A 160 -15.78 7.23 2.80
CA GLY A 160 -15.13 8.37 2.13
C GLY A 160 -14.13 8.02 1.02
N GLN A 161 -13.15 8.90 0.85
CA GLN A 161 -12.11 8.78 -0.19
C GLN A 161 -11.16 7.61 0.05
N LEU A 162 -10.98 7.19 1.31
CA LEU A 162 -10.15 6.04 1.64
C LEU A 162 -10.73 4.76 1.03
N SER A 163 -12.03 4.50 1.22
CA SER A 163 -12.70 3.33 0.63
C SER A 163 -12.56 3.29 -0.90
N ALA A 164 -12.75 4.43 -1.56
CA ALA A 164 -12.57 4.56 -3.01
C ALA A 164 -11.12 4.26 -3.43
N PHE A 165 -10.15 4.79 -2.69
CA PHE A 165 -8.72 4.55 -2.97
C PHE A 165 -8.32 3.09 -2.75
N LEU A 166 -8.78 2.45 -1.68
CA LEU A 166 -8.51 1.03 -1.42
C LEU A 166 -9.13 0.12 -2.50
N SER A 167 -10.34 0.47 -2.95
CA SER A 167 -11.01 -0.23 -4.05
C SER A 167 -10.23 -0.06 -5.36
N HIS A 168 -9.73 1.14 -5.63
CA HIS A 168 -8.91 1.42 -6.80
C HIS A 168 -7.61 0.63 -6.81
N ILE A 169 -6.86 0.56 -5.69
CA ILE A 169 -5.62 -0.23 -5.61
C ILE A 169 -5.90 -1.69 -5.96
N LYS A 170 -6.94 -2.29 -5.35
CA LYS A 170 -7.33 -3.67 -5.64
C LYS A 170 -7.64 -3.87 -7.12
N GLN A 171 -8.54 -3.05 -7.68
CA GLN A 171 -8.93 -3.14 -9.09
C GLN A 171 -7.75 -2.96 -10.04
N ALA A 172 -6.88 -1.98 -9.78
CA ALA A 172 -5.71 -1.71 -10.61
C ALA A 172 -4.72 -2.89 -10.60
N VAL A 173 -4.46 -3.48 -9.43
CA VAL A 173 -3.55 -4.63 -9.31
C VAL A 173 -4.16 -5.89 -9.93
N HIS A 174 -5.45 -6.16 -9.72
CA HIS A 174 -6.13 -7.28 -10.38
C HIS A 174 -6.08 -7.16 -11.90
N ALA A 175 -6.32 -5.96 -12.45
CA ALA A 175 -6.29 -5.74 -13.89
C ALA A 175 -4.86 -5.75 -14.46
N LYS A 176 -3.88 -5.24 -13.69
CA LYS A 176 -2.51 -5.01 -14.13
C LYS A 176 -1.52 -5.26 -12.99
N PRO A 177 -1.17 -6.52 -12.67
CA PRO A 177 -0.37 -6.85 -11.48
C PRO A 177 0.98 -6.12 -11.38
N HIS A 178 1.60 -5.81 -12.52
CA HIS A 178 2.86 -5.07 -12.59
C HIS A 178 2.79 -3.66 -11.99
N VAL A 179 1.60 -3.06 -11.83
CA VAL A 179 1.45 -1.73 -11.19
C VAL A 179 1.81 -1.75 -9.71
N LEU A 180 1.93 -2.93 -9.08
CA LEU A 180 2.51 -3.06 -7.74
C LEU A 180 3.89 -2.42 -7.66
N ILE A 181 4.71 -2.50 -8.73
CA ILE A 181 6.03 -1.86 -8.80
C ILE A 181 5.91 -0.33 -8.68
N ALA A 182 4.90 0.26 -9.32
CA ALA A 182 4.65 1.69 -9.19
C ALA A 182 4.17 2.05 -7.78
N TYR A 183 3.29 1.24 -7.17
CA TYR A 183 2.86 1.45 -5.78
C TYR A 183 4.02 1.33 -4.78
N SER A 184 4.87 0.30 -4.85
CA SER A 184 6.03 0.19 -3.95
C SER A 184 6.96 1.37 -4.13
N TYR A 185 7.29 1.72 -5.37
CA TYR A 185 8.19 2.82 -5.63
C TYR A 185 7.66 4.10 -4.98
N ASN A 186 6.39 4.45 -5.23
CA ASN A 186 5.82 5.68 -4.70
C ASN A 186 5.62 5.68 -3.18
N LEU A 187 5.09 4.59 -2.61
CA LEU A 187 4.84 4.50 -1.17
C LEU A 187 6.14 4.46 -0.36
N LEU A 188 7.13 3.66 -0.80
CA LEU A 188 8.36 3.47 -0.05
C LEU A 188 9.36 4.61 -0.28
N MET A 189 9.50 5.13 -1.50
CA MET A 189 10.42 6.25 -1.75
C MET A 189 9.95 7.55 -1.11
N ALA A 190 8.63 7.74 -0.93
CA ALA A 190 8.11 8.88 -0.17
C ALA A 190 8.64 8.89 1.27
N LEU A 191 8.80 7.73 1.91
CA LEU A 191 9.36 7.59 3.26
C LEU A 191 10.84 7.99 3.31
N PHE A 192 11.63 7.59 2.31
CA PHE A 192 13.07 7.85 2.31
C PHE A 192 13.44 9.27 1.87
N ALA A 193 12.68 9.86 0.94
CA ALA A 193 12.96 11.20 0.43
C ALA A 193 12.31 12.28 1.30
N GLY A 194 10.98 12.26 1.41
CA GLY A 194 10.18 13.28 2.11
C GLY A 194 9.98 12.98 3.60
N GLY A 195 10.00 11.71 4.00
CA GLY A 195 9.76 11.30 5.39
C GLY A 195 10.76 11.86 6.38
N ARG A 196 11.99 12.19 5.95
CA ARG A 196 13.00 12.84 6.82
C ARG A 196 12.56 14.24 7.28
N TYR A 197 11.94 15.02 6.40
CA TYR A 197 11.43 16.35 6.75
C TYR A 197 10.29 16.22 7.77
N ILE A 198 9.34 15.32 7.50
CA ILE A 198 8.22 15.06 8.41
C ILE A 198 8.75 14.60 9.76
N ARG A 199 9.67 13.64 9.78
CA ARG A 199 10.32 13.15 11.02
C ARG A 199 10.95 14.28 11.82
N ALA A 200 11.73 15.15 11.18
CA ALA A 200 12.33 16.30 11.86
C ALA A 200 11.27 17.28 12.42
N SER A 201 10.10 17.40 11.80
CA SER A 201 8.97 18.15 12.37
C SER A 201 8.36 17.44 13.58
N LEU A 202 8.21 16.11 13.53
CA LEU A 202 7.67 15.30 14.64
C LEU A 202 8.60 15.33 15.87
N GLU A 203 9.91 15.24 15.66
CA GLU A 203 10.91 15.28 16.74
C GLU A 203 10.90 16.61 17.50
N LYS A 204 10.48 17.71 16.86
CA LYS A 204 10.37 19.03 17.49
C LYS A 204 9.16 19.19 18.40
N ALA A 205 8.20 18.26 18.38
CA ALA A 205 7.01 18.37 19.21
C ALA A 205 7.29 18.17 20.71
N GLY A 206 8.42 17.54 21.07
CA GLY A 206 8.80 17.25 22.45
C GLY A 206 8.13 16.00 23.01
N SER A 207 8.73 15.39 24.04
CA SER A 207 8.21 14.19 24.71
C SER A 207 6.82 14.41 25.28
N ASP A 208 6.60 15.54 25.94
CA ASP A 208 5.36 15.87 26.64
C ASP A 208 4.14 15.79 25.70
N PHE A 209 4.30 16.22 24.45
CA PHE A 209 3.26 16.13 23.44
C PHE A 209 2.88 14.68 23.09
N TRP A 210 3.87 13.78 23.01
CA TRP A 210 3.67 12.38 22.67
C TRP A 210 3.20 11.54 23.86
N GLU A 211 3.53 11.95 25.09
CA GLU A 211 3.13 11.30 26.34
C GLU A 211 1.76 11.78 26.86
N THR A 212 1.28 12.92 26.38
CA THR A 212 -0.06 13.42 26.70
C THR A 212 -1.11 12.44 26.19
N VAL A 213 -2.05 12.07 27.07
CA VAL A 213 -3.20 11.23 26.70
C VAL A 213 -3.97 11.95 25.58
N PRO A 214 -4.04 11.38 24.37
CA PRO A 214 -4.67 12.05 23.26
C PRO A 214 -6.17 12.21 23.50
N GLU A 215 -6.74 13.33 23.06
CA GLU A 215 -8.19 13.44 22.94
C GLU A 215 -8.80 12.23 22.19
N PRO A 216 -10.07 11.87 22.47
CA PRO A 216 -10.73 10.77 21.78
C PRO A 216 -10.55 10.85 20.27
N ILE A 217 -9.86 9.84 19.71
CA ILE A 217 -9.53 9.81 18.29
C ILE A 217 -10.82 9.80 17.48
N LYS A 218 -10.95 10.77 16.56
CA LYS A 218 -12.11 10.95 15.67
C LYS A 218 -11.81 10.27 14.33
N PRO A 219 -12.09 8.95 14.18
CA PRO A 219 -11.53 8.13 13.12
C PRO A 219 -12.11 8.48 11.76
N THR A 220 -13.36 8.94 11.72
CA THR A 220 -14.06 9.34 10.49
C THR A 220 -13.78 10.78 10.08
N MET A 221 -13.04 11.55 10.88
CA MET A 221 -12.82 13.00 10.74
C MET A 221 -14.12 13.82 10.54
N GLN A 222 -15.29 13.24 10.87
CA GLN A 222 -16.56 13.94 10.81
C GLN A 222 -16.70 14.83 12.06
N PRO A 223 -17.18 16.08 11.91
CA PRO A 223 -17.51 16.90 13.06
C PRO A 223 -18.65 16.23 13.85
N PHE A 224 -18.57 16.30 15.18
CA PHE A 224 -19.65 15.87 16.06
C PHE A 224 -20.85 16.78 15.80
N LEU A 225 -21.87 16.27 15.11
CA LEU A 225 -23.19 16.89 15.16
C LEU A 225 -23.71 16.61 16.57
N ALA A 226 -23.55 17.58 17.47
CA ALA A 226 -24.23 17.54 18.75
C ALA A 226 -25.74 17.52 18.47
N LEU A 227 -26.38 16.40 18.84
CA LEU A 227 -27.83 16.29 18.97
C LEU A 227 -28.29 17.08 20.20
#